data_AF-A0A832B799-F1
#
_entry.id   AF-A0A832B799-F1
#
_cell.length_a   1.000
_cell.length_b   1.000
_cell.length_c   1.000
_cell.angle_alpha   90.00
_cell.angle_beta   90.00
_cell.angle_gamma   90.00
#
_symmetry.space_group_name_H-M   'P 1'
#
loop_
_entity.id
_entity.type
_entity.pdbx_description
1 polymer ?
#
loop_
_entity_poly.entity_id
_entity_poly.type
_entity_poly.pdbx_seq_one_letter_code
_entity_poly.pdbx_strand_id
1 'polypeptide(L)'
;TLSLMKDIAMNSTLASIIGPGSAANFPLIENGTPMYTDGKPTVLYFGADYCPFCAATRWGLILALMRFGNFTVLHYMQSSPTDYSPSTPTFSFYNSSYSSNLIYFMGVETLTRNETFLQAPNALENSTFDKYDLNNAQLPPDERGGIPFVDFGNKSVQDGSEVDPLLIEKMSWDQIIQNLSNPNSQVSQAIIGNADVFTAQICRIDNYTPASVCDQAYVKNILQFS
;
A
#
# COMPACT_ATOMS: atom_id res chain seq x y z
N THR A 1 16.54 9.69 4.31
CA THR A 1 15.21 9.63 3.68
C THR A 1 14.27 8.63 4.35
N LEU A 2 14.68 7.37 4.60
CA LEU A 2 13.86 6.42 5.37
C LEU A 2 13.43 6.94 6.75
N SER A 3 14.33 7.58 7.50
CA SER A 3 14.00 8.22 8.78
C SER A 3 12.89 9.29 8.62
N LEU A 4 12.98 10.14 7.60
CA LEU A 4 12.00 11.19 7.37
C LEU A 4 10.62 10.62 6.97
N MET A 5 10.60 9.59 6.12
CA MET A 5 9.35 8.87 5.81
C MET A 5 8.75 8.20 7.04
N LYS A 6 9.59 7.63 7.92
CA LYS A 6 9.17 7.05 9.19
C LYS A 6 8.59 8.12 10.13
N ASP A 7 9.22 9.29 10.22
CA ASP A 7 8.71 10.41 11.02
C ASP A 7 7.34 10.88 10.52
N ILE A 8 7.15 10.98 9.20
CA ILE A 8 5.86 11.29 8.57
C ILE A 8 4.83 10.19 8.89
N ALA A 9 5.19 8.91 8.71
CA ALA A 9 4.31 7.78 8.96
C ALA A 9 3.81 7.74 10.42
N MET A 10 4.69 8.08 11.37
CA MET A 10 4.39 8.07 12.81
C MET A 10 3.74 9.37 13.32
N ASN A 11 3.57 10.39 12.47
CA ASN A 11 2.94 11.65 12.86
C ASN A 11 1.41 11.50 12.94
N SER A 12 0.92 11.07 14.10
CA SER A 12 -0.51 10.84 14.34
C SER A 12 -1.36 12.11 14.25
N THR A 13 -0.80 13.28 14.54
CA THR A 13 -1.49 14.56 14.39
C THR A 13 -1.75 14.85 12.92
N LEU A 14 -0.74 14.69 12.07
CA LEU A 14 -0.86 14.87 10.62
C LEU A 14 -1.87 13.87 10.03
N ALA A 15 -1.75 12.59 10.38
CA ALA A 15 -2.70 11.56 9.98
C ALA A 15 -4.13 11.92 10.42
N SER A 16 -4.33 12.35 11.67
CA SER A 16 -5.65 12.75 12.18
C SER A 16 -6.25 13.97 11.47
N ILE A 17 -5.42 14.90 10.98
CA ILE A 17 -5.89 16.04 10.18
C ILE A 17 -6.36 15.58 8.79
N ILE A 18 -5.67 14.60 8.20
CA ILE A 18 -5.95 14.12 6.84
C ILE A 18 -7.10 13.09 6.83
N GLY A 19 -7.10 12.14 7.77
CA GLY A 19 -8.09 11.06 7.81
C GLY A 19 -8.01 10.19 6.54
N PRO A 20 -9.15 9.78 5.94
CA PRO A 20 -9.12 9.07 4.65
C PRO A 20 -8.64 9.95 3.48
N GLY A 21 -8.49 11.26 3.70
CA GLY A 21 -8.03 12.22 2.71
C GLY A 21 -8.91 12.22 1.46
N SER A 22 -8.30 12.01 0.29
CA SER A 22 -9.04 11.95 -0.99
C SER A 22 -9.41 10.54 -1.44
N ALA A 23 -9.26 9.51 -0.60
CA ALA A 23 -9.67 8.15 -0.93
C ALA A 23 -11.19 8.14 -1.23
N ALA A 24 -11.56 7.59 -2.38
CA ALA A 24 -12.93 7.55 -2.85
C ALA A 24 -13.56 6.17 -2.64
N ASN A 25 -12.75 5.12 -2.71
CA ASN A 25 -13.16 3.76 -2.39
C ASN A 25 -12.33 3.20 -1.23
N PHE A 26 -12.90 2.21 -0.57
CA PHE A 26 -12.27 1.48 0.52
C PHE A 26 -12.06 0.01 0.09
N PRO A 27 -11.05 -0.67 0.66
CA PRO A 27 -10.81 -2.08 0.41
C PRO A 27 -12.09 -2.92 0.56
N LEU A 28 -12.37 -3.77 -0.42
CA LEU A 28 -13.50 -4.68 -0.45
C LEU A 28 -13.38 -5.71 0.67
N ILE A 29 -14.48 -5.97 1.38
CA ILE A 29 -14.50 -6.92 2.50
C ILE A 29 -14.78 -8.34 1.99
N GLU A 30 -13.82 -9.23 2.24
CA GLU A 30 -13.84 -10.62 1.78
C GLU A 30 -14.19 -11.62 2.90
N ASN A 31 -13.91 -11.26 4.17
CA ASN A 31 -14.16 -12.10 5.34
C ASN A 31 -13.61 -13.54 5.24
N GLY A 32 -12.52 -13.73 4.51
CA GLY A 32 -11.86 -15.02 4.31
C GLY A 32 -11.19 -15.59 5.56
N THR A 33 -10.63 -16.79 5.40
CA THR A 33 -9.80 -17.43 6.44
C THR A 33 -8.54 -16.58 6.67
N PRO A 34 -8.28 -16.12 7.91
CA PRO A 34 -7.12 -15.29 8.20
C PRO A 34 -5.81 -15.87 7.66
N MET A 35 -5.03 -15.04 6.96
CA MET A 35 -3.74 -15.42 6.43
C MET A 35 -2.63 -15.15 7.45
N TYR A 36 -1.85 -16.18 7.77
CA TYR A 36 -0.69 -16.08 8.66
C TYR A 36 0.57 -16.61 7.97
N THR A 37 1.68 -15.91 8.18
CA THR A 37 3.02 -16.31 7.74
C THR A 37 3.97 -16.09 8.92
N ASP A 38 4.74 -17.13 9.25
CA ASP A 38 5.61 -17.14 10.44
C ASP A 38 4.88 -16.72 11.72
N GLY A 39 3.63 -17.15 11.88
CA GLY A 39 2.79 -16.86 13.04
C GLY A 39 2.22 -15.44 13.10
N LYS A 40 2.42 -14.61 12.07
CA LYS A 40 1.95 -13.21 12.02
C LYS A 40 0.89 -13.00 10.94
N PRO A 41 -0.13 -12.14 11.17
CA PRO A 41 -1.05 -11.71 10.12
C PRO A 41 -0.28 -11.17 8.92
N THR A 42 -0.69 -11.59 7.73
CA THR A 42 0.05 -11.27 6.50
C THR A 42 -0.63 -10.16 5.71
N VAL A 43 0.17 -9.20 5.24
CA VAL A 43 -0.20 -8.24 4.20
C VAL A 43 0.53 -8.64 2.93
N LEU A 44 -0.21 -8.83 1.83
CA LEU A 44 0.35 -9.14 0.53
C LEU A 44 0.14 -7.94 -0.39
N TYR A 45 1.21 -7.51 -1.04
CA TYR A 45 1.17 -6.62 -2.19
C TYR A 45 1.53 -7.40 -3.45
N PHE A 46 0.74 -7.22 -4.51
CA PHE A 46 0.98 -7.79 -5.83
C PHE A 46 0.98 -6.68 -6.87
N GLY A 47 2.10 -6.52 -7.58
CA GLY A 47 2.27 -5.47 -8.57
C GLY A 47 3.40 -5.75 -9.55
N ALA A 48 3.83 -4.67 -10.19
CA ALA A 48 4.97 -4.67 -11.10
C ALA A 48 5.64 -3.28 -11.12
N ASP A 49 6.95 -3.24 -11.35
CA ASP A 49 7.71 -1.99 -11.32
C ASP A 49 7.29 -1.04 -12.47
N TYR A 50 6.85 -1.55 -13.62
CA TYR A 50 6.44 -0.72 -14.76
C TYR A 50 5.19 0.11 -14.50
N CYS A 51 4.30 -0.38 -13.62
CA CYS A 51 2.94 0.11 -13.45
C CYS A 51 2.92 1.43 -12.64
N PRO A 52 2.44 2.56 -13.21
CA PRO A 52 2.41 3.85 -12.51
C PRO A 52 1.38 3.91 -11.38
N PHE A 53 0.24 3.23 -11.51
CA PHE A 53 -0.73 3.13 -10.41
C PHE A 53 -0.15 2.36 -9.21
N CYS A 54 0.60 1.30 -9.50
CA CYS A 54 1.41 0.57 -8.54
C CYS A 54 2.42 1.50 -7.87
N ALA A 55 3.11 2.33 -8.66
CA ALA A 55 4.06 3.33 -8.16
C ALA A 55 3.41 4.29 -7.15
N ALA A 56 2.21 4.78 -7.42
CA ALA A 56 1.49 5.66 -6.51
C ALA A 56 1.03 4.93 -5.23
N THR A 57 0.43 3.75 -5.35
CA THR A 57 -0.07 2.95 -4.21
C THR A 57 1.04 2.58 -3.22
N ARG A 58 2.25 2.27 -3.71
CA ARG A 58 3.39 1.92 -2.84
C ARG A 58 3.69 2.99 -1.80
N TRP A 59 3.53 4.28 -2.12
CA TRP A 59 3.79 5.35 -1.15
C TRP A 59 2.88 5.22 0.09
N GLY A 60 1.57 5.07 -0.12
CA GLY A 60 0.61 4.91 0.97
C GLY A 60 0.86 3.63 1.76
N LEU A 61 1.10 2.52 1.06
CA LEU A 61 1.38 1.22 1.69
C LEU A 61 2.67 1.24 2.50
N ILE A 62 3.74 1.87 2.02
CA ILE A 62 5.00 2.00 2.76
C ILE A 62 4.78 2.79 4.05
N LEU A 63 4.06 3.91 4.01
CA LEU A 63 3.76 4.69 5.22
C LEU A 63 2.92 3.88 6.21
N ALA A 64 1.93 3.12 5.74
CA ALA A 64 1.13 2.23 6.59
C ALA A 64 2.01 1.14 7.24
N LEU A 65 2.83 0.42 6.45
CA LEU A 65 3.74 -0.61 6.95
C LEU A 65 4.76 -0.06 7.95
N MET A 66 5.25 1.17 7.73
CA MET A 66 6.12 1.86 8.66
C MET A 66 5.45 2.17 10.00
N ARG A 67 4.12 2.11 10.15
CA ARG A 67 3.48 2.23 11.47
C ARG A 67 3.60 0.95 12.31
N PHE A 68 3.75 -0.20 11.66
CA PHE A 68 3.82 -1.52 12.31
C PHE A 68 5.23 -2.13 12.32
N GLY A 69 6.18 -1.54 11.62
CA GLY A 69 7.52 -2.08 11.47
C GLY A 69 8.51 -1.07 10.88
N ASN A 70 9.59 -1.58 10.29
CA ASN A 70 10.63 -0.76 9.70
C ASN A 70 11.18 -1.39 8.42
N PHE A 71 11.39 -0.54 7.42
CA PHE A 71 12.25 -0.87 6.28
C PHE A 71 13.71 -0.55 6.64
N THR A 72 14.60 -1.52 6.47
CA THR A 72 16.06 -1.30 6.56
C THR A 72 16.69 -1.13 5.17
N VAL A 73 16.02 -1.64 4.14
CA VAL A 73 16.34 -1.45 2.74
C VAL A 73 15.05 -1.12 2.00
N LEU A 74 15.06 -0.06 1.21
CA LEU A 74 13.97 0.32 0.32
C LEU A 74 14.57 0.97 -0.93
N HIS A 75 14.33 0.38 -2.10
CA HIS A 75 14.99 0.80 -3.34
C HIS A 75 14.18 1.86 -4.06
N TYR A 76 14.81 2.98 -4.39
CA TYR A 76 14.23 4.03 -5.22
C TYR A 76 14.09 3.53 -6.66
N MET A 77 12.94 3.78 -7.29
CA MET A 77 12.72 3.44 -8.69
C MET A 77 11.66 4.33 -9.35
N GLN A 78 11.64 4.36 -10.67
CA GLN A 78 10.55 5.00 -11.42
C GLN A 78 9.81 3.96 -12.23
N SER A 79 8.50 4.15 -12.39
CA SER A 79 7.67 3.35 -13.29
C SER A 79 8.13 3.44 -14.76
N SER A 80 7.42 2.74 -15.64
CA SER A 80 7.68 2.75 -17.08
C SER A 80 7.75 4.19 -17.62
N PRO A 81 8.70 4.50 -18.52
CA PRO A 81 8.78 5.81 -19.15
C PRO A 81 7.68 6.05 -20.21
N THR A 82 6.84 5.07 -20.52
CA THR A 82 5.89 5.14 -21.66
C THR A 82 4.45 4.79 -21.29
N ASP A 83 4.16 4.52 -20.02
CA ASP A 83 2.80 4.22 -19.54
C ASP A 83 2.04 5.52 -19.15
N TYR A 84 0.82 5.40 -18.63
CA TYR A 84 -0.13 6.47 -18.32
C TYR A 84 0.47 7.70 -17.63
N SER A 85 1.28 7.49 -16.59
CA SER A 85 2.07 8.53 -15.93
C SER A 85 3.55 8.17 -16.09
N PRO A 86 4.25 8.74 -17.07
CA PRO A 86 5.62 8.37 -17.39
C PRO A 86 6.61 8.58 -16.23
N SER A 87 7.41 7.56 -15.94
CA SER A 87 8.50 7.63 -14.95
C SER A 87 8.03 8.14 -13.57
N THR A 88 6.85 7.73 -13.12
CA THR A 88 6.31 8.05 -11.79
C THR A 88 7.32 7.67 -10.70
N PRO A 89 7.78 8.61 -9.85
CA PRO A 89 8.73 8.32 -8.77
C PRO A 89 8.11 7.46 -7.67
N THR A 90 8.81 6.39 -7.27
CA THR A 90 8.33 5.44 -6.27
C THR A 90 9.48 4.59 -5.71
N PHE A 91 9.15 3.44 -5.12
CA PHE A 91 10.07 2.44 -4.62
C PHE A 91 9.73 1.07 -5.21
N SER A 92 10.66 0.12 -5.15
CA SER A 92 10.35 -1.29 -5.45
C SER A 92 10.37 -2.11 -4.15
N PHE A 93 9.42 -3.03 -4.00
CA PHE A 93 9.51 -4.03 -2.92
C PHE A 93 10.48 -5.17 -3.24
N TYR A 94 10.84 -5.36 -4.51
CA TYR A 94 11.83 -6.35 -4.90
C TYR A 94 13.19 -6.05 -4.25
N ASN A 95 13.79 -7.05 -3.60
CA ASN A 95 15.03 -6.93 -2.82
C ASN A 95 15.01 -5.85 -1.72
N SER A 96 13.84 -5.36 -1.31
CA SER A 96 13.69 -4.51 -0.13
C SER A 96 13.56 -5.36 1.13
N SER A 97 13.87 -4.76 2.30
CA SER A 97 13.90 -5.47 3.58
C SER A 97 12.99 -4.79 4.57
N TYR A 98 11.89 -5.45 4.93
CA TYR A 98 10.94 -5.04 5.96
C TYR A 98 10.98 -5.99 7.16
N SER A 99 10.86 -5.44 8.36
CA SER A 99 10.76 -6.23 9.60
C SER A 99 9.67 -5.68 10.53
N SER A 100 8.93 -6.59 11.14
CA SER A 100 7.91 -6.30 12.15
C SER A 100 7.71 -7.51 13.06
N ASN A 101 7.43 -7.25 14.33
CA ASN A 101 7.00 -8.26 15.31
C ASN A 101 5.48 -8.49 15.29
N LEU A 102 4.74 -7.68 14.53
CA LEU A 102 3.29 -7.65 14.51
C LEU A 102 2.76 -8.33 13.24
N ILE A 103 3.22 -7.86 12.08
CA ILE A 103 2.75 -8.35 10.78
C ILE A 103 3.87 -8.99 9.97
N TYR A 104 3.47 -9.81 8.99
CA TYR A 104 4.32 -10.26 7.90
C TYR A 104 3.95 -9.47 6.64
N PHE A 105 4.95 -9.06 5.85
CA PHE A 105 4.71 -8.36 4.59
C PHE A 105 5.34 -9.15 3.43
N MET A 106 4.54 -9.42 2.41
CA MET A 106 4.96 -10.01 1.13
C MET A 106 4.82 -8.94 0.04
N GLY A 107 5.90 -8.63 -0.67
CA GLY A 107 5.89 -7.65 -1.75
C GLY A 107 6.29 -8.30 -3.08
N VAL A 108 5.32 -8.50 -3.95
CA VAL A 108 5.51 -9.10 -5.29
C VAL A 108 5.57 -8.00 -6.35
N GLU A 109 6.54 -8.12 -7.24
CA GLU A 109 6.90 -7.19 -8.31
C GLU A 109 7.22 -7.99 -9.57
N THR A 110 6.20 -8.37 -10.32
CA THR A 110 6.30 -9.40 -11.35
C THR A 110 7.21 -9.03 -12.52
N LEU A 111 7.20 -7.76 -12.92
CA LEU A 111 7.99 -7.23 -14.04
C LEU A 111 8.80 -6.00 -13.63
N THR A 112 9.93 -5.78 -14.30
CA THR A 112 10.76 -4.57 -14.17
C THR A 112 10.06 -3.36 -14.78
N ARG A 113 10.63 -2.16 -14.63
CA ARG A 113 10.10 -0.94 -15.29
C ARG A 113 10.03 -1.04 -16.82
N ASN A 114 10.81 -1.94 -17.42
CA ASN A 114 10.86 -2.17 -18.87
C ASN A 114 10.07 -3.43 -19.26
N GLU A 115 9.16 -3.89 -18.40
CA GLU A 115 8.24 -5.02 -18.65
C GLU A 115 8.95 -6.37 -18.88
N THR A 116 10.19 -6.51 -18.41
CA THR A 116 10.87 -7.81 -18.37
C THR A 116 10.54 -8.53 -17.08
N PHE A 117 10.49 -9.86 -17.10
CA PHE A 117 10.30 -10.66 -15.87
C PHE A 117 11.30 -10.26 -14.77
N LEU A 118 10.78 -10.08 -13.55
CA LEU A 118 11.56 -9.67 -12.37
C LEU A 118 11.52 -10.74 -11.28
N GLN A 119 10.32 -11.15 -10.83
CA GLN A 119 10.17 -12.26 -9.90
C GLN A 119 8.88 -13.04 -10.14
N ALA A 120 8.89 -14.32 -9.79
CA ALA A 120 7.69 -15.15 -9.77
C ALA A 120 7.06 -15.11 -8.38
N PRO A 121 5.74 -14.92 -8.26
CA PRO A 121 5.04 -15.13 -7.00
C PRO A 121 5.18 -16.58 -6.55
N ASN A 122 5.25 -16.81 -5.25
CA ASN A 122 5.17 -18.15 -4.67
C ASN A 122 3.72 -18.69 -4.68
N ALA A 123 3.54 -19.96 -4.31
CA ALA A 123 2.23 -20.60 -4.36
C ALA A 123 1.15 -19.92 -3.50
N LEU A 124 1.53 -19.39 -2.34
CA LEU A 124 0.61 -18.71 -1.43
C LEU A 124 0.21 -17.35 -2.02
N GLU A 125 1.19 -16.55 -2.45
CA GLU A 125 0.98 -15.25 -3.11
C GLU A 125 0.07 -15.38 -4.33
N ASN A 126 0.35 -16.36 -5.20
CA ASN A 126 -0.45 -16.62 -6.40
C ASN A 126 -1.87 -17.07 -6.04
N SER A 127 -2.03 -17.99 -5.07
CA SER A 127 -3.35 -18.47 -4.68
C SER A 127 -4.23 -17.39 -4.04
N THR A 128 -3.62 -16.43 -3.32
CA THR A 128 -4.34 -15.29 -2.74
C THR A 128 -4.81 -14.35 -3.85
N PHE A 129 -3.91 -13.95 -4.76
CA PHE A 129 -4.25 -13.11 -5.91
C PHE A 129 -5.31 -13.79 -6.80
N ASP A 130 -5.12 -15.07 -7.12
CA ASP A 130 -6.06 -15.85 -7.92
C ASP A 130 -7.46 -15.84 -7.31
N LYS A 131 -7.57 -15.97 -5.98
CA LYS A 131 -8.85 -16.10 -5.29
C LYS A 131 -9.59 -14.77 -5.16
N TYR A 132 -8.87 -13.72 -4.77
CA TYR A 132 -9.48 -12.45 -4.38
C TYR A 132 -9.48 -11.39 -5.48
N ASP A 133 -8.78 -11.65 -6.58
CA ASP A 133 -8.85 -10.84 -7.79
C ASP A 133 -9.27 -11.68 -9.01
N LEU A 134 -8.36 -12.45 -9.63
CA LEU A 134 -8.60 -13.14 -10.91
C LEU A 134 -9.89 -13.99 -10.98
N ASN A 135 -10.25 -14.69 -9.91
CA ASN A 135 -11.44 -15.53 -9.83
C ASN A 135 -12.52 -14.96 -8.91
N ASN A 136 -12.41 -13.70 -8.49
CA ASN A 136 -13.38 -13.07 -7.61
C ASN A 136 -14.64 -12.69 -8.38
N ALA A 137 -15.74 -13.39 -8.09
CA ALA A 137 -17.03 -13.14 -8.73
C ALA A 137 -17.65 -11.79 -8.35
N GLN A 138 -17.16 -11.12 -7.31
CA GLN A 138 -17.59 -9.78 -6.93
C GLN A 138 -17.04 -8.70 -7.85
N LEU A 139 -15.93 -8.98 -8.54
CA LEU A 139 -15.32 -8.06 -9.50
C LEU A 139 -15.90 -8.24 -10.91
N PRO A 140 -16.14 -7.14 -11.65
CA PRO A 140 -16.41 -7.17 -13.08
C PRO A 140 -15.31 -7.96 -13.82
N PRO A 141 -15.65 -8.83 -14.81
CA PRO A 141 -14.65 -9.65 -15.50
C PRO A 141 -13.50 -8.88 -16.17
N ASP A 142 -13.73 -7.63 -16.55
CA ASP A 142 -12.76 -6.71 -17.17
C ASP A 142 -11.87 -5.97 -16.18
N GLU A 143 -12.18 -6.04 -14.88
CA GLU A 143 -11.36 -5.46 -13.80
C GLU A 143 -10.43 -6.50 -13.16
N ARG A 144 -10.67 -7.81 -13.39
CA ARG A 144 -9.88 -8.91 -12.82
C ARG A 144 -8.49 -9.03 -13.42
N GLY A 145 -7.53 -9.44 -12.60
CA GLY A 145 -6.11 -9.50 -12.96
C GLY A 145 -5.42 -8.15 -12.83
N GLY A 146 -6.07 -7.21 -12.14
CA GLY A 146 -5.63 -5.85 -11.96
C GLY A 146 -4.40 -5.74 -11.06
N ILE A 147 -3.56 -4.74 -11.35
CA ILE A 147 -2.51 -4.29 -10.43
C ILE A 147 -2.58 -2.77 -10.28
N PRO A 148 -2.29 -2.22 -9.10
CA PRO A 148 -1.84 -2.92 -7.89
C PRO A 148 -2.96 -3.65 -7.17
N PHE A 149 -2.62 -4.78 -6.54
CA PHE A 149 -3.49 -5.51 -5.62
C PHE A 149 -2.86 -5.55 -4.23
N VAL A 150 -3.66 -5.34 -3.18
CA VAL A 150 -3.24 -5.44 -1.79
C VAL A 150 -4.23 -6.29 -1.01
N ASP A 151 -3.78 -7.41 -0.45
CA ASP A 151 -4.56 -8.21 0.49
C ASP A 151 -4.15 -7.91 1.93
N PHE A 152 -5.17 -7.73 2.77
CA PHE A 152 -5.05 -7.60 4.22
C PHE A 152 -5.57 -8.88 4.86
N GLY A 153 -4.69 -9.87 4.94
CA GLY A 153 -4.90 -11.09 5.70
C GLY A 153 -6.12 -11.91 5.28
N ASN A 154 -6.49 -11.89 3.99
CA ASN A 154 -7.74 -12.43 3.43
C ASN A 154 -9.02 -11.81 4.01
N LYS A 155 -8.94 -10.69 4.74
CA LYS A 155 -10.11 -10.03 5.35
C LYS A 155 -10.67 -8.94 4.49
N SER A 156 -9.79 -8.21 3.83
CA SER A 156 -10.15 -7.20 2.85
C SER A 156 -9.07 -7.09 1.80
N VAL A 157 -9.45 -6.63 0.61
CA VAL A 157 -8.54 -6.45 -0.52
C VAL A 157 -8.75 -5.10 -1.17
N GLN A 158 -7.66 -4.48 -1.59
CA GLN A 158 -7.71 -3.35 -2.51
C GLN A 158 -7.27 -3.82 -3.89
N ASP A 159 -8.14 -3.60 -4.87
CA ASP A 159 -7.82 -3.72 -6.28
C ASP A 159 -7.75 -2.32 -6.90
N GLY A 160 -6.67 -2.06 -7.63
CA GLY A 160 -6.36 -0.74 -8.17
C GLY A 160 -5.80 0.26 -7.16
N SER A 161 -5.53 1.47 -7.66
CA SER A 161 -4.91 2.55 -6.89
C SER A 161 -5.92 3.63 -6.54
N GLU A 162 -5.96 4.01 -5.25
CA GLU A 162 -6.70 5.20 -4.77
C GLU A 162 -5.90 6.51 -4.92
N VAL A 163 -4.67 6.41 -5.43
CA VAL A 163 -3.80 7.56 -5.71
C VAL A 163 -3.57 7.64 -7.21
N ASP A 164 -3.96 8.76 -7.83
CA ASP A 164 -3.64 9.04 -9.23
C ASP A 164 -2.13 9.32 -9.38
N PRO A 165 -1.38 8.53 -10.16
CA PRO A 165 0.05 8.75 -10.35
C PRO A 165 0.39 10.07 -11.06
N LEU A 166 -0.55 10.72 -11.76
CA LEU A 166 -0.33 12.05 -12.32
C LEU A 166 -0.07 13.11 -11.24
N LEU A 167 -0.57 12.90 -10.02
CA LEU A 167 -0.40 13.82 -8.90
C LEU A 167 1.06 14.03 -8.49
N ILE A 168 1.89 13.00 -8.69
CA ILE A 168 3.32 13.00 -8.36
C ILE A 168 4.21 12.89 -9.61
N GLU A 169 3.63 13.01 -10.79
CA GLU A 169 4.37 13.02 -12.05
C GLU A 169 5.39 14.17 -12.05
N LYS A 170 6.59 13.91 -12.60
CA LYS A 170 7.69 14.89 -12.72
C LYS A 170 8.21 15.47 -11.41
N MET A 171 7.71 15.04 -10.25
CA MET A 171 8.29 15.39 -8.96
C MET A 171 9.56 14.57 -8.70
N SER A 172 10.45 15.07 -7.86
CA SER A 172 11.47 14.25 -7.21
C SER A 172 10.91 13.62 -5.93
N TRP A 173 11.55 12.56 -5.43
CA TRP A 173 11.21 11.99 -4.12
C TRP A 173 11.25 13.04 -3.00
N ASP A 174 12.22 13.95 -3.02
CA ASP A 174 12.31 15.01 -2.02
C ASP A 174 11.12 15.98 -2.09
N GLN A 175 10.66 16.32 -3.30
CA GLN A 175 9.45 17.13 -3.48
C GLN A 175 8.20 16.41 -2.98
N ILE A 176 8.07 15.10 -3.26
CA ILE A 176 6.95 14.30 -2.75
C ILE A 176 6.98 14.29 -1.21
N ILE A 177 8.14 13.98 -0.62
CA ILE A 177 8.30 13.90 0.84
C ILE A 177 8.06 15.25 1.53
N GLN A 178 8.49 16.36 0.93
CA GLN A 178 8.18 17.69 1.42
C GLN A 178 6.67 17.96 1.38
N ASN A 179 6.00 17.59 0.29
CA ASN A 179 4.55 17.75 0.18
C ASN A 179 3.81 16.91 1.21
N LEU A 180 4.26 15.69 1.49
CA LEU A 180 3.68 14.79 2.52
C LEU A 180 3.68 15.41 3.93
N SER A 181 4.55 16.38 4.21
CA SER A 181 4.55 17.06 5.52
C SER A 181 3.54 18.22 5.60
N ASN A 182 2.90 18.59 4.48
CA ASN A 182 1.91 19.66 4.42
C ASN A 182 0.50 19.06 4.33
N PRO A 183 -0.35 19.19 5.37
CA PRO A 183 -1.69 18.59 5.37
C PRO A 183 -2.61 19.16 4.27
N ASN A 184 -2.32 20.35 3.74
CA ASN A 184 -3.14 20.98 2.71
C ASN A 184 -2.71 20.60 1.28
N SER A 185 -1.60 19.86 1.12
CA SER A 185 -1.16 19.43 -0.22
C SER A 185 -2.07 18.31 -0.72
N GLN A 186 -2.38 18.33 -2.03
CA GLN A 186 -3.13 17.24 -2.65
C GLN A 186 -2.38 15.90 -2.54
N VAL A 187 -1.04 15.94 -2.59
CA VAL A 187 -0.16 14.77 -2.39
C VAL A 187 -0.37 14.14 -1.00
N SER A 188 -0.41 14.96 0.06
CA SER A 188 -0.70 14.46 1.41
C SER A 188 -2.09 13.87 1.52
N GLN A 189 -3.10 14.58 1.00
CA GLN A 189 -4.49 14.13 1.03
C GLN A 189 -4.66 12.78 0.33
N ALA A 190 -3.99 12.55 -0.79
CA ALA A 190 -4.05 11.26 -1.48
C ALA A 190 -3.22 10.17 -0.80
N ILE A 191 -1.93 10.42 -0.56
CA ILE A 191 -0.99 9.38 -0.11
C ILE A 191 -1.15 9.06 1.38
N ILE A 192 -1.26 10.07 2.25
CA ILE A 192 -1.47 9.81 3.69
C ILE A 192 -2.89 9.33 3.92
N GLY A 193 -3.87 9.86 3.17
CA GLY A 193 -5.23 9.35 3.20
C GLY A 193 -5.30 7.85 2.90
N ASN A 194 -4.67 7.42 1.81
CA ASN A 194 -4.54 6.00 1.47
C ASN A 194 -3.74 5.21 2.52
N ALA A 195 -2.68 5.79 3.10
CA ALA A 195 -1.94 5.16 4.20
C ALA A 195 -2.80 4.94 5.46
N ASP A 196 -3.69 5.88 5.79
CA ASP A 196 -4.62 5.78 6.92
C ASP A 196 -5.66 4.68 6.67
N VAL A 197 -6.16 4.57 5.43
CA VAL A 197 -7.05 3.47 5.02
C VAL A 197 -6.36 2.12 5.16
N PHE A 198 -5.15 1.97 4.64
CA PHE A 198 -4.36 0.74 4.79
C PHE A 198 -4.03 0.43 6.24
N THR A 199 -3.72 1.44 7.05
CA THR A 199 -3.48 1.27 8.48
C THR A 199 -4.70 0.71 9.19
N ALA A 200 -5.90 1.20 8.85
CA ALA A 200 -7.14 0.67 9.40
C ALA A 200 -7.35 -0.80 9.02
N GLN A 201 -7.06 -1.20 7.78
CA GLN A 201 -7.14 -2.61 7.38
C GLN A 201 -6.11 -3.49 8.08
N ILE A 202 -4.87 -3.01 8.25
CA ILE A 202 -3.84 -3.74 9.01
C ILE A 202 -4.27 -3.92 10.49
N CYS A 203 -4.84 -2.88 11.10
CA CYS A 203 -5.36 -3.00 12.46
C CYS A 203 -6.46 -4.06 12.62
N ARG A 204 -7.27 -4.33 11.57
CA ARG A 204 -8.28 -5.40 11.61
C ARG A 204 -7.68 -6.80 11.68
N ILE A 205 -6.54 -7.02 11.03
CA ILE A 205 -5.92 -8.35 10.95
C ILE A 205 -4.95 -8.63 12.09
N ASP A 206 -4.39 -7.58 12.71
CA ASP A 206 -3.49 -7.70 13.87
C ASP A 206 -4.20 -7.48 15.21
N ASN A 207 -5.50 -7.82 15.29
CA ASN A 207 -6.30 -7.72 16.51
C ASN A 207 -6.19 -6.36 17.21
N TYR A 208 -6.12 -5.29 16.42
CA TYR A 208 -5.98 -3.90 16.85
C TYR A 208 -4.70 -3.59 17.65
N THR A 209 -3.59 -4.27 17.35
CA THR A 209 -2.26 -3.91 17.87
C THR A 209 -1.37 -3.20 16.85
N PRO A 210 -0.48 -2.27 17.29
CA PRO A 210 -0.37 -1.74 18.64
C PRO A 210 -1.42 -0.65 18.90
N ALA A 211 -1.88 -0.53 20.14
CA ALA A 211 -2.86 0.50 20.54
C ALA A 211 -2.40 1.93 20.17
N SER A 212 -1.09 2.20 20.24
CA SER A 212 -0.52 3.49 19.84
C SER A 212 -0.85 3.90 18.40
N VAL A 213 -1.15 2.95 17.52
CA VAL A 213 -1.59 3.17 16.13
C VAL A 213 -3.09 2.91 16.01
N CYS A 214 -3.57 1.76 16.46
CA CYS A 214 -4.94 1.32 16.18
C CYS A 214 -6.01 2.02 17.02
N ASP A 215 -5.66 2.63 18.16
CA ASP A 215 -6.60 3.45 18.94
C ASP A 215 -6.73 4.89 18.46
N GLN A 216 -5.93 5.30 17.48
CA GLN A 216 -5.93 6.67 16.95
C GLN A 216 -7.24 6.99 16.23
N ALA A 217 -7.64 8.27 16.28
CA ALA A 217 -8.90 8.72 15.70
C ALA A 217 -8.99 8.48 14.18
N TYR A 218 -7.89 8.69 13.45
CA TYR A 218 -7.86 8.48 12.00
C TYR A 218 -8.17 7.02 11.62
N VAL A 219 -7.71 6.05 12.43
CA VAL A 219 -8.05 4.63 12.25
C VAL A 219 -9.52 4.37 12.58
N LYS A 220 -9.96 4.77 13.78
CA LYS A 220 -11.32 4.50 14.26
C LYS A 220 -12.41 5.09 13.38
N ASN A 221 -12.17 6.28 12.82
CA ASN A 221 -13.11 6.93 11.92
C ASN A 221 -13.24 6.16 10.60
N ILE A 222 -12.14 5.70 10.02
CA ILE A 222 -12.16 4.93 8.76
C ILE A 222 -12.87 3.58 8.94
N LEU A 223 -12.66 2.92 10.08
CA LEU A 223 -13.31 1.64 10.40
C LEU A 223 -14.84 1.73 10.49
N GLN A 224 -15.43 2.93 10.57
CA GLN A 224 -16.89 3.10 10.53
C GLN A 224 -17.46 3.05 9.10
N PHE A 225 -16.62 3.25 8.08
CA PHE A 225 -17.02 3.31 6.68
C PHE A 225 -16.59 2.09 5.86
N SER A 226 -15.83 1.18 6.47
CA SER A 226 -15.27 -0.02 5.85
C SER A 226 -15.74 -1.29 6.53
#